data_AF-A0A4Q2YQE1-F1
#
_entry.id   AF-A0A4Q2YQE1-F1
#
_cell.length_a   1.000
_cell.length_b   1.000
_cell.length_c   1.000
_cell.angle_alpha   90.00
_cell.angle_beta   90.00
_cell.angle_gamma   90.00
#
_symmetry.space_group_name_H-M   'P 1'
#
loop_
_entity.id
_entity.type
_entity.pdbx_description
1 polymer ?
#
loop_
_entity_poly.entity_id
_entity_poly.type
_entity_poly.pdbx_seq_one_letter_code
_entity_poly.pdbx_strand_id
1 'polypeptide(L)' 'MTASFLTLACSTCRNSMVAGGGDAAGWSIFFLLFVILTMLGGIGFFMFRIARREAEHFDPTLSDDYVPAENTSR' A
#
# COMPACT_ATOMS: atom_id res chain seq x y z
N MET A 1 20.08 17.55 5.43
CA MET A 1 18.81 16.78 5.43
C MET A 1 18.74 15.89 4.18
N THR A 2 19.73 15.02 3.95
CA THR A 2 19.82 14.22 2.71
C THR A 2 19.98 12.72 2.98
N ALA A 3 20.37 12.31 4.19
CA ALA A 3 20.65 10.92 4.53
C ALA A 3 19.39 10.03 4.60
N SER A 4 18.25 10.56 5.04
CA SER A 4 17.01 9.78 5.24
C SER A 4 16.31 9.38 3.95
N PHE A 5 16.56 10.07 2.83
CA PHE A 5 15.98 9.75 1.52
C PHE A 5 16.73 8.63 0.79
N LEU A 6 17.99 8.38 1.17
CA LEU A 6 18.86 7.37 0.57
C LEU A 6 18.50 5.94 0.99
N THR A 7 17.87 5.76 2.15
CA THR A 7 17.43 4.45 2.67
C THR A 7 16.03 4.06 2.21
N LEU A 8 15.20 5.03 1.83
CA LEU A 8 13.83 4.82 1.33
C LEU A 8 13.76 4.68 -0.19
N ALA A 9 14.80 5.09 -0.92
CA ALA A 9 14.85 4.98 -2.36
C ALA A 9 15.18 3.53 -2.81
N CYS A 10 14.43 3.02 -3.79
CA CYS A 10 14.80 1.80 -4.52
C CYS A 10 16.23 1.92 -5.07
N SER A 11 16.98 0.82 -5.12
CA SER A 11 18.40 0.77 -5.51
C SER A 11 18.69 1.55 -6.81
N THR A 12 17.77 1.52 -7.77
CA THR A 12 17.85 2.28 -9.04
C THR A 12 17.72 3.79 -8.84
N CYS A 13 16.79 4.25 -8.01
CA CYS A 13 16.62 5.67 -7.69
C CYS A 13 17.83 6.20 -6.93
N ARG A 14 18.35 5.42 -5.98
CA ARG A 14 19.60 5.73 -5.26
C ARG A 14 20.78 5.90 -6.22
N ASN A 15 20.97 4.95 -7.13
CA ASN A 15 22.09 5.01 -8.08
C ASN A 15 21.96 6.20 -9.05
N SER A 16 20.74 6.52 -9.47
CA SER A 16 20.46 7.66 -10.35
C SER A 16 20.69 9.01 -9.65
N MET A 17 20.40 9.11 -8.35
CA MET A 17 20.71 10.31 -7.55
C MET A 17 22.22 10.50 -7.35
N VAL A 18 22.96 9.41 -7.14
CA VAL A 18 24.43 9.45 -6.96
C VAL A 18 25.16 9.72 -8.28
N ALA A 19 24.74 9.07 -9.37
CA ALA A 19 25.37 9.21 -10.68
C ALA A 19 24.93 10.49 -11.44
N GLY A 20 23.70 10.96 -11.19
CA GLY A 20 23.09 12.10 -11.89
C GLY A 20 23.54 13.48 -11.41
N GLY A 21 24.22 13.57 -10.25
CA GLY A 21 25.06 14.68 -9.80
C GLY A 21 24.49 16.11 -9.78
N GLY A 22 23.26 16.34 -10.21
CA GLY A 22 22.68 17.67 -10.41
C GLY A 22 21.32 17.82 -9.74
N ASP A 23 21.07 19.02 -9.20
CA ASP A 23 19.84 19.37 -8.48
C ASP A 23 18.58 19.03 -9.30
N ALA A 24 18.62 19.24 -10.62
CA ALA A 24 17.52 18.95 -11.54
C ALA A 24 17.08 17.48 -11.54
N ALA A 25 18.03 16.54 -11.49
CA ALA A 25 17.72 15.11 -11.42
C ALA A 25 17.06 14.75 -10.07
N GLY A 26 17.53 15.36 -8.98
CA GLY A 26 16.92 15.22 -7.65
C GLY A 26 15.44 15.63 -7.64
N TRP A 27 15.12 16.83 -8.15
CA TRP A 27 13.75 17.35 -8.19
C TRP A 27 12.78 16.43 -8.96
N SER A 28 13.22 15.86 -10.09
CA SER A 28 12.38 14.95 -10.88
C SER A 28 12.05 13.65 -10.15
N ILE A 29 13.01 13.10 -9.40
CA ILE A 29 12.84 11.84 -8.65
C ILE A 29 11.91 12.07 -7.45
N PHE A 30 12.02 13.20 -6.75
CA PHE A 30 11.11 13.55 -5.67
C PHE A 30 9.66 13.70 -6.15
N PHE A 31 9.46 14.32 -7.31
CA PHE A 31 8.14 14.47 -7.91
C PHE A 31 7.50 13.11 -8.22
N LEU A 32 8.26 12.19 -8.83
CA LEU A 32 7.77 10.84 -9.12
C LEU A 32 7.45 10.04 -7.85
N LEU A 33 8.32 10.12 -6.83
CA LEU A 33 8.05 9.48 -5.54
C LEU A 33 6.78 10.04 -4.88
N PHE A 34 6.57 11.35 -4.93
CA PHE A 34 5.36 11.97 -4.40
C PHE A 34 4.11 11.43 -5.10
N VAL A 35 4.11 11.36 -6.44
CA VAL A 35 2.99 10.80 -7.20
C VAL A 35 2.72 9.34 -6.81
N ILE A 36 3.76 8.51 -6.71
CA ILE A 36 3.61 7.10 -6.30
C ILE A 36 3.00 6.99 -4.89
N LEU A 37 3.50 7.78 -3.94
CA LEU A 37 2.97 7.78 -2.57
C LEU A 37 1.52 8.25 -2.50
N THR A 38 1.13 9.26 -3.28
CA THR A 38 -0.28 9.69 -3.34
C THR A 38 -1.19 8.64 -3.98
N MET A 39 -0.73 7.91 -4.99
CA MET A 39 -1.48 6.80 -5.59
C MET A 39 -1.64 5.63 -4.61
N LEU A 40 -0.55 5.19 -3.95
CA LEU A 40 -0.60 4.14 -2.93
C LEU A 40 -1.47 4.56 -1.74
N GLY A 41 -1.35 5.81 -1.30
CA GLY A 41 -2.18 6.38 -0.25
C GLY A 41 -3.67 6.42 -0.65
N GLY A 42 -3.97 6.78 -1.90
CA GLY A 42 -5.32 6.75 -2.45
C GLY A 42 -5.91 5.34 -2.44
N ILE A 43 -5.18 4.36 -2.97
CA ILE A 43 -5.61 2.95 -2.98
C ILE A 43 -5.86 2.46 -1.54
N GLY A 44 -4.92 2.69 -0.62
CA GLY A 44 -5.08 2.30 0.78
C GLY A 44 -6.27 2.99 1.46
N PHE A 45 -6.48 4.28 1.18
CA PHE A 45 -7.63 5.03 1.69
C PHE A 45 -8.96 4.47 1.19
N PHE A 46 -9.07 4.14 -0.10
CA PHE A 46 -10.27 3.54 -0.66
C PHE A 46 -10.51 2.14 -0.11
N MET A 47 -9.47 1.29 -0.02
CA MET A 47 -9.58 -0.04 0.60
C MET A 47 -10.06 0.06 2.05
N PHE A 48 -9.50 0.97 2.84
CA PHE A 48 -9.93 1.20 4.22
C PHE A 48 -11.38 1.68 4.29
N ARG A 49 -11.79 2.60 3.43
CA ARG A 49 -13.17 3.08 3.36
C ARG A 49 -14.15 1.98 2.97
N ILE A 50 -13.77 1.10 2.05
CA ILE A 50 -14.59 -0.04 1.64
C ILE A 50 -14.72 -0.99 2.82
N ALA A 51 -13.61 -1.45 3.41
CA ALA A 51 -13.63 -2.36 4.56
C ALA A 51 -14.48 -1.81 5.73
N ARG A 52 -14.44 -0.50 5.98
CA ARG A 52 -15.31 0.14 6.97
C ARG A 52 -16.79 0.09 6.61
N ARG A 53 -17.14 0.35 5.34
CA ARG A 53 -18.53 0.23 4.87
C ARG A 53 -19.02 -1.21 4.95
N GLU A 54 -18.18 -2.16 4.55
CA GLU A 54 -18.49 -3.60 4.66
C GLU A 54 -18.77 -3.98 6.10
N ALA A 55 -18.00 -3.48 7.08
CA ALA A 55 -18.23 -3.74 8.49
C ALA A 55 -19.53 -3.10 9.04
N GLU A 56 -19.91 -1.91 8.56
CA GLU A 56 -21.14 -1.21 9.00
C GLU A 56 -22.41 -1.84 8.40
N HIS A 57 -22.32 -2.41 7.20
CA HIS A 57 -23.45 -3.05 6.49
C HIS A 57 -23.35 -4.58 6.46
N PHE A 58 -22.47 -5.15 7.29
CA PHE A 58 -22.31 -6.59 7.39
C PHE A 58 -23.58 -7.20 7.97
N ASP A 59 -24.30 -7.99 7.18
CA ASP A 59 -25.48 -8.73 7.63
C ASP A 59 -25.01 -10.03 8.31
N PRO A 60 -25.14 -10.15 9.65
CA PRO A 60 -24.69 -11.33 10.38
C PRO A 60 -25.49 -12.59 10.00
N THR A 61 -26.66 -12.45 9.36
CA THR A 61 -27.48 -13.60 8.98
C THR A 61 -26.97 -14.31 7.73
N LEU A 62 -26.07 -13.68 6.97
CA LEU A 62 -25.41 -14.27 5.80
C LEU A 62 -24.00 -14.80 6.11
N SER A 63 -23.52 -14.68 7.36
CA SER A 63 -22.26 -15.30 7.75
C SER A 63 -22.50 -16.79 7.99
N ASP A 64 -22.01 -17.64 7.08
CA ASP A 64 -22.03 -19.08 7.29
C ASP A 64 -21.11 -19.44 8.46
N ASP A 65 -21.70 -19.85 9.59
CA ASP A 65 -20.98 -20.52 10.66
C ASP A 65 -20.45 -21.85 10.13
N TYR A 66 -19.15 -22.11 10.34
CA TYR A 66 -18.56 -23.39 9.98
C TYR A 66 -19.20 -24.50 10.83
N VAL A 67 -20.03 -25.33 10.21
CA VAL A 67 -20.57 -26.54 10.82
C VAL A 67 -19.61 -27.69 10.49
N PRO A 68 -18.90 -28.26 11.48
CA PRO A 68 -18.06 -29.43 11.23
C PRO A 68 -18.94 -30.58 10.75
N ALA A 69 -18.45 -31.35 9.78
CA ALA A 69 -19.11 -32.58 9.37
C ALA A 69 -19.09 -33.55 10.55
N GLU A 70 -20.16 -33.56 11.35
CA GLU A 70 -20.43 -34.67 12.25
C GLU A 70 -20.51 -35.92 11.39
N ASN A 71 -19.62 -36.84 11.72
CA ASN A 71 -19.51 -38.20 11.24
C ASN A 71 -20.85 -38.95 11.37
N THR A 72 -21.76 -38.66 10.45
CA THR A 72 -22.94 -39.47 10.13
C THR A 72 -22.44 -40.76 9.46
N SER A 73 -21.89 -41.66 10.26
CA SER A 73 -21.56 -43.02 9.87
C SER A 73 -21.77 -43.92 11.07
N ARG A 74 -23.00 -44.43 11.08
CA ARG A 74 -23.49 -45.65 11.71
C ARG A 74 -22.46 -46.79 11.72
#